data_AF-A0A538A093-F1
#
_entry.id   AF-A0A538A093-F1
#
_cell.length_a   1.000
_cell.length_b   1.000
_cell.length_c   1.000
_cell.angle_alpha   90.00
_cell.angle_beta   90.00
_cell.angle_gamma   90.00
#
_symmetry.space_group_name_H-M   'P 1'
#
loop_
_entity.id
_entity.type
_entity.pdbx_description
1 polymer ?
#
loop_
_entity_poly.entity_id
_entity_poly.type
_entity_poly.pdbx_seq_one_letter_code
_entity_poly.pdbx_strand_id
1 'polypeptide(L)'
;SKLVERLDFGFEEGKIPHTLPGWVHRKVMEPRVFDEGKRKRPEELLRMPKFGTTDEEAEALVTAVMSFTKEQVPLAAQKQMTPDERYIERGARLVRDKNCRGCHVLGEQGGAIRAVVADQLESKGLDTLTARTQTVAFSPPLLYNADAKIGEGARVQTDWLHSFLSDPSHKIRPWVDLRMPTFEFSEEELNVLTRYFAAMDKVAYPYAPRPQPDPAMIAAGRDLFGRWQCVKCHVVAGKLPNQPPENMAPDLANVPRRLRAEWLRPWLSDPGKIQPGTRMPANFPKDAAENAYPEVLGGDQARQIEAVTQYLMTLGPGAAASPAPPARATTAGQAASGGPSR
;
A
#
# COMPACT_ATOMS: atom_id res chain seq x y z
N SER A 1 9.87 -30.11 28.94
CA SER A 1 11.10 -29.31 29.16
C SER A 1 12.14 -30.17 29.86
N LYS A 2 13.45 -29.88 29.71
CA LYS A 2 14.47 -30.48 30.59
C LYS A 2 14.28 -29.94 32.01
N LEU A 3 14.50 -30.78 33.04
CA LEU A 3 14.53 -30.32 34.43
C LEU A 3 15.71 -29.37 34.66
N VAL A 4 15.57 -28.41 35.57
CA VAL A 4 16.61 -27.41 35.89
C VAL A 4 17.92 -28.09 36.29
N GLU A 5 17.83 -29.18 37.04
CA GLU A 5 18.98 -30.02 37.47
C GLU A 5 19.75 -30.65 36.30
N ARG A 6 19.15 -30.73 35.11
CA ARG A 6 19.77 -31.25 33.89
C ARG A 6 20.29 -30.15 32.97
N LEU A 7 20.20 -28.89 33.40
CA LEU A 7 20.78 -27.76 32.69
C LEU A 7 22.25 -27.63 33.09
N ASP A 8 23.07 -27.36 32.10
CA ASP A 8 24.49 -27.08 32.26
C ASP A 8 24.67 -25.59 32.55
N PHE A 9 25.14 -25.22 33.73
CA PHE A 9 25.36 -23.84 34.17
C PHE A 9 26.79 -23.34 33.90
N GLY A 10 27.55 -24.02 33.03
CA GLY A 10 28.94 -23.69 32.80
C GLY A 10 29.80 -23.87 34.05
N PHE A 11 31.03 -23.35 34.02
CA PHE A 11 31.90 -23.30 35.21
C PHE A 11 31.80 -21.94 35.93
N GLU A 12 30.67 -21.25 35.78
CA GLU A 12 30.43 -19.94 36.40
C GLU A 12 29.63 -20.07 37.71
N GLU A 13 30.23 -20.73 38.69
CA GLU A 13 29.60 -20.94 40.00
C GLU A 13 29.18 -19.61 40.65
N GLY A 14 27.93 -19.55 41.10
CA GLY A 14 27.34 -18.36 41.75
C GLY A 14 26.99 -17.19 40.82
N LYS A 15 27.35 -17.22 39.53
CA LYS A 15 27.05 -16.13 38.59
C LYS A 15 25.77 -16.34 37.77
N ILE A 16 25.32 -17.58 37.63
CA ILE A 16 24.06 -17.91 36.96
C ILE A 16 23.08 -18.38 38.02
N PRO A 17 21.92 -17.72 38.20
CA PRO A 17 20.87 -18.25 39.06
C PRO A 17 20.46 -19.65 38.58
N HIS A 18 20.42 -20.64 39.49
CA HIS A 18 20.04 -22.03 39.19
C HIS A 18 18.52 -22.17 38.95
N THR A 19 18.05 -21.47 37.92
CA THR A 19 16.66 -21.43 37.48
C THR A 19 16.64 -21.46 35.95
N LEU A 20 15.54 -21.92 35.34
CA LEU A 20 15.42 -21.90 33.88
C LEU A 20 15.49 -20.46 33.30
N PRO A 21 14.82 -19.44 33.88
CA PRO A 21 14.96 -18.07 33.42
C PRO A 21 16.39 -17.54 33.49
N GLY A 22 17.09 -17.74 34.62
CA GLY A 22 18.49 -17.31 34.78
C GLY A 22 19.43 -18.01 33.78
N TRP A 23 19.19 -19.29 33.51
CA TRP A 23 19.93 -20.04 32.50
C TRP A 23 19.70 -19.50 31.08
N VAL A 24 18.44 -19.24 30.69
CA VAL A 24 18.09 -18.67 29.38
C VAL A 24 18.69 -17.28 29.24
N HIS A 25 18.58 -16.45 30.28
CA HIS A 25 19.15 -15.10 30.31
C HIS A 25 20.65 -15.14 30.03
N ARG A 26 21.39 -15.97 30.78
CA ARG A 26 22.84 -16.09 30.58
C ARG A 26 23.18 -16.62 29.19
N LYS A 27 22.42 -17.57 28.67
CA LYS A 27 22.60 -18.09 27.31
C LYS A 27 22.50 -16.98 26.26
N VAL A 28 21.52 -16.09 26.38
CA VAL A 28 21.31 -14.97 25.45
C VAL A 28 22.46 -13.97 25.54
N MET A 29 22.84 -13.58 26.77
CA MET A 29 23.86 -12.56 27.01
C MET A 29 25.27 -13.04 26.65
N GLU A 30 25.66 -14.23 27.14
CA GLU A 30 27.02 -14.75 27.00
C GLU A 30 26.98 -16.27 26.69
N PRO A 31 26.61 -16.69 25.48
CA PRO A 31 26.47 -18.11 25.14
C PRO A 31 27.78 -18.90 25.24
N ARG A 32 28.94 -18.23 25.16
CA ARG A 32 30.27 -18.86 25.11
C ARG A 32 30.75 -19.41 26.46
N VAL A 33 30.27 -18.88 27.59
CA VAL A 33 30.68 -19.36 28.93
C VAL A 33 30.33 -20.82 29.20
N PHE A 34 29.40 -21.37 28.42
CA PHE A 34 28.99 -22.77 28.53
C PHE A 34 29.89 -23.75 27.77
N ASP A 35 30.80 -23.25 26.94
CA ASP A 35 31.87 -24.05 26.30
C ASP A 35 33.24 -23.82 26.96
N GLU A 36 33.38 -22.72 27.71
CA GLU A 36 34.62 -22.37 28.40
C GLU A 36 35.04 -23.48 29.38
N GLY A 37 36.34 -23.82 29.39
CA GLY A 37 36.92 -24.87 30.22
C GLY A 37 36.52 -26.31 29.86
N LYS A 38 35.72 -26.54 28.81
CA LYS A 38 35.27 -27.89 28.40
C LYS A 38 36.07 -28.41 27.22
N ARG A 39 36.46 -29.69 27.29
CA ARG A 39 37.11 -30.38 26.17
C ARG A 39 36.04 -30.90 25.20
N LYS A 40 35.72 -30.11 24.17
CA LYS A 40 34.73 -30.41 23.12
C LYS A 40 35.39 -30.43 21.75
N ARG A 41 34.86 -31.25 20.83
CA ARG A 41 35.23 -31.19 19.41
C ARG A 41 34.63 -29.94 18.75
N PRO A 42 35.19 -29.42 17.64
CA PRO A 42 34.67 -28.22 16.97
C PRO A 42 33.16 -28.29 16.65
N GLU A 43 32.68 -29.46 16.25
CA GLU A 43 31.27 -29.72 15.94
C GLU A 43 30.33 -29.73 17.16
N GLU A 44 30.88 -29.86 18.37
CA GLU A 44 30.16 -29.91 19.66
C GLU A 44 30.06 -28.55 20.36
N LEU A 45 30.76 -27.53 19.84
CA LEU A 45 30.69 -26.16 20.35
C LEU A 45 29.31 -25.54 20.08
N LEU A 46 28.86 -24.67 20.98
CA LEU A 46 27.60 -23.95 20.82
C LEU A 46 27.65 -23.09 19.56
N ARG A 47 26.62 -23.23 18.73
CA ARG A 47 26.47 -22.44 17.49
C ARG A 47 25.75 -21.11 17.71
N MET A 48 25.21 -20.90 18.90
CA MET A 48 24.51 -19.67 19.25
C MET A 48 25.48 -18.48 19.19
N PRO A 49 25.22 -17.46 18.36
CA PRO A 49 26.08 -16.29 18.27
C PRO A 49 25.92 -15.40 19.51
N LYS A 50 26.91 -14.55 19.76
CA LYS A 50 26.78 -13.47 20.74
C LYS A 50 26.02 -12.33 20.06
N PHE A 51 24.80 -12.06 20.53
CA PHE A 51 23.90 -11.09 19.89
C PHE A 51 24.22 -9.64 20.24
N GLY A 52 24.94 -9.39 21.34
CA GLY A 52 25.18 -8.03 21.83
C GLY A 52 23.93 -7.37 22.42
N THR A 53 22.98 -8.19 22.89
CA THR A 53 21.75 -7.74 23.52
C THR A 53 22.02 -7.01 24.83
N THR A 54 21.16 -6.03 25.11
CA THR A 54 21.04 -5.41 26.44
C THR A 54 20.35 -6.36 27.43
N ASP A 55 20.46 -6.05 28.72
CA ASP A 55 19.80 -6.80 29.78
C ASP A 55 18.27 -6.80 29.60
N GLU A 56 17.69 -5.64 29.25
CA GLU A 56 16.26 -5.48 28.97
C GLU A 56 15.79 -6.34 27.80
N GLU A 57 16.55 -6.39 26.70
CA GLU A 57 16.24 -7.27 25.56
C GLU A 57 16.35 -8.75 25.93
N ALA A 58 17.34 -9.11 26.76
CA ALA A 58 17.51 -10.47 27.24
C ALA A 58 16.36 -10.89 28.17
N GLU A 59 15.89 -10.02 29.08
CA GLU A 59 14.70 -10.25 29.90
C GLU A 59 13.43 -10.42 29.05
N ALA A 60 13.27 -9.60 28.00
CA ALA A 60 12.15 -9.73 27.07
C ALA A 60 12.18 -11.08 26.33
N LEU A 61 13.35 -11.52 25.88
CA LEU A 61 13.54 -12.84 25.25
C LEU A 61 13.28 -13.99 26.23
N VAL A 62 13.76 -13.88 27.46
CA VAL A 62 13.48 -14.86 28.52
C VAL A 62 11.98 -14.97 28.75
N THR A 63 11.29 -13.83 28.89
CA THR A 63 9.83 -13.80 29.06
C THR A 63 9.12 -14.49 27.91
N ALA A 64 9.52 -14.22 26.66
CA ALA A 64 8.96 -14.85 25.48
C ALA A 64 9.20 -16.38 25.46
N VAL A 65 10.43 -16.82 25.71
CA VAL A 65 10.79 -18.26 25.74
C VAL A 65 10.04 -18.98 26.86
N MET A 66 9.94 -18.35 28.04
CA MET A 66 9.19 -18.90 29.18
C MET A 66 7.68 -18.96 28.92
N SER A 67 7.16 -18.10 28.04
CA SER A 67 5.74 -18.11 27.65
C SER A 67 5.36 -19.28 26.73
N PHE A 68 6.32 -20.00 26.15
CA PHE A 68 6.07 -21.15 25.26
C PHE A 68 5.68 -22.41 26.06
N THR A 69 4.61 -22.30 26.82
CA THR A 69 4.05 -23.39 27.62
C THR A 69 2.86 -24.03 26.90
N LYS A 70 2.47 -25.23 27.37
CA LYS A 70 1.21 -25.86 26.95
C LYS A 70 0.00 -25.29 27.68
N GLU A 71 0.22 -24.51 28.74
CA GLU A 71 -0.84 -23.92 29.53
C GLU A 71 -1.44 -22.75 28.76
N GLN A 72 -2.76 -22.75 28.62
CA GLN A 72 -3.46 -21.64 28.00
C GLN A 72 -3.51 -20.49 28.98
N VAL A 73 -3.14 -19.30 28.50
CA VAL A 73 -3.26 -18.06 29.28
C VAL A 73 -4.75 -17.89 29.68
N PRO A 74 -5.08 -17.71 30.97
CA PRO A 74 -6.46 -17.50 31.39
C PRO A 74 -7.12 -16.34 30.64
N LEU A 75 -8.40 -16.45 30.28
CA LEU A 75 -9.11 -15.39 29.53
C LEU A 75 -9.03 -14.02 30.21
N ALA A 76 -9.00 -13.98 31.55
CA ALA A 76 -8.85 -12.75 32.32
C ALA A 76 -7.47 -12.08 32.18
N ALA A 77 -6.44 -12.84 31.84
CA ALA A 77 -5.09 -12.35 31.60
C ALA A 77 -4.80 -12.09 30.09
N GLN A 78 -5.74 -12.44 29.21
CA GLN A 78 -5.63 -12.14 27.78
C GLN A 78 -6.11 -10.71 27.50
N LYS A 79 -5.46 -10.02 26.55
CA LYS A 79 -5.95 -8.76 26.03
C LYS A 79 -7.35 -8.95 25.45
N GLN A 80 -8.33 -8.22 25.98
CA GLN A 80 -9.70 -8.19 25.45
C GLN A 80 -9.72 -7.34 24.17
N MET A 81 -9.43 -7.98 23.04
CA MET A 81 -9.40 -7.32 21.75
C MET A 81 -10.80 -6.93 21.28
N THR A 82 -10.92 -5.70 20.79
CA THR A 82 -12.10 -5.27 20.02
C THR A 82 -12.25 -6.14 18.76
N PRO A 83 -13.44 -6.19 18.13
CA PRO A 83 -13.62 -6.92 16.88
C PRO A 83 -12.56 -6.55 15.84
N ASP A 84 -12.27 -5.26 15.65
CA ASP A 84 -11.31 -4.80 14.64
C ASP A 84 -9.88 -5.17 15.00
N GLU A 85 -9.48 -5.11 16.27
CA GLU A 85 -8.17 -5.59 16.70
C GLU A 85 -7.96 -7.08 16.40
N ARG A 86 -9.01 -7.90 16.54
CA ARG A 86 -8.95 -9.33 16.18
C ARG A 86 -8.72 -9.53 14.69
N TYR A 87 -9.39 -8.74 13.84
CA TYR A 87 -9.19 -8.82 12.39
C TYR A 87 -7.83 -8.25 11.97
N ILE A 88 -7.34 -7.22 12.65
CA ILE A 88 -5.99 -6.70 12.46
C ILE A 88 -4.97 -7.80 12.74
N GLU A 89 -5.06 -8.49 13.88
CA GLU A 89 -4.13 -9.57 14.24
C GLU A 89 -4.24 -10.78 13.30
N ARG A 90 -5.46 -11.26 13.03
CA ARG A 90 -5.70 -12.40 12.12
C ARG A 90 -5.22 -12.10 10.70
N GLY A 91 -5.52 -10.90 10.19
CA GLY A 91 -5.10 -10.48 8.86
C GLY A 91 -3.59 -10.26 8.76
N ALA A 92 -2.96 -9.68 9.79
CA ALA A 92 -1.51 -9.55 9.85
C ALA A 92 -0.81 -10.91 9.78
N ARG A 93 -1.38 -11.93 10.43
CA ARG A 93 -0.91 -13.32 10.31
C ARG A 93 -1.03 -13.84 8.88
N LEU A 94 -2.20 -13.71 8.24
CA LEU A 94 -2.37 -14.15 6.84
C LEU A 94 -1.43 -13.43 5.88
N VAL A 95 -1.28 -12.11 6.02
CA VAL A 95 -0.36 -11.28 5.23
C VAL A 95 1.09 -11.76 5.35
N ARG A 96 1.50 -12.18 6.55
CA ARG A 96 2.82 -12.76 6.81
C ARG A 96 2.94 -14.16 6.24
N ASP A 97 1.98 -15.02 6.50
CA ASP A 97 2.02 -16.45 6.13
C ASP A 97 1.97 -16.63 4.61
N LYS A 98 1.24 -15.77 3.89
CA LYS A 98 1.20 -15.73 2.42
C LYS A 98 2.30 -14.85 1.82
N ASN A 99 3.21 -14.34 2.64
CA ASN A 99 4.36 -13.52 2.25
C ASN A 99 4.00 -12.31 1.36
N CYS A 100 2.89 -11.61 1.65
CA CYS A 100 2.47 -10.45 0.85
C CYS A 100 3.56 -9.36 0.84
N ARG A 101 4.35 -9.24 1.92
CA ARG A 101 5.47 -8.30 2.04
C ARG A 101 6.65 -8.61 1.11
N GLY A 102 6.75 -9.83 0.57
CA GLY A 102 7.76 -10.15 -0.44
C GLY A 102 7.59 -9.30 -1.71
N CYS A 103 6.34 -8.98 -2.05
CA CYS A 103 6.00 -8.22 -3.25
C CYS A 103 5.51 -6.79 -2.94
N HIS A 104 4.68 -6.64 -1.92
CA HIS A 104 4.08 -5.38 -1.54
C HIS A 104 4.83 -4.71 -0.40
N VAL A 105 4.80 -3.38 -0.36
CA VAL A 105 5.20 -2.61 0.81
C VAL A 105 3.99 -2.43 1.71
N LEU A 106 4.16 -2.64 3.01
CA LEU A 106 3.11 -2.50 4.01
C LEU A 106 3.71 -1.80 5.24
N GLY A 107 3.49 -0.49 5.31
CA GLY A 107 4.17 0.39 6.25
C GLY A 107 5.64 0.59 5.85
N GLU A 108 6.55 0.44 6.81
CA GLU A 108 7.99 0.64 6.61
C GLU A 108 8.69 -0.60 6.04
N GLN A 109 7.97 -1.70 5.82
CA GLN A 109 8.54 -3.00 5.47
C GLN A 109 7.96 -3.56 4.17
N GLY A 110 8.73 -4.45 3.53
CA GLY A 110 8.31 -5.20 2.35
C GLY A 110 8.79 -4.60 1.03
N GLY A 111 8.23 -5.08 -0.08
CA GLY A 111 8.60 -4.66 -1.43
C GLY A 111 9.94 -5.22 -1.91
N ALA A 112 10.39 -6.36 -1.37
CA ALA A 112 11.66 -6.99 -1.77
C ALA A 112 11.77 -7.21 -3.30
N ILE A 113 10.64 -7.49 -3.96
CA ILE A 113 10.58 -7.63 -5.42
C ILE A 113 11.04 -6.38 -6.19
N ARG A 114 11.03 -5.19 -5.58
CA ARG A 114 11.43 -3.94 -6.24
C ARG A 114 12.89 -3.96 -6.67
N ALA A 115 13.77 -4.61 -5.91
CA ALA A 115 15.17 -4.79 -6.29
C ALA A 115 15.29 -5.62 -7.58
N VAL A 116 14.55 -6.73 -7.65
CA VAL A 116 14.50 -7.57 -8.86
C VAL A 116 13.94 -6.81 -10.06
N VAL A 117 12.90 -6.00 -9.85
CA VAL A 117 12.34 -5.15 -10.91
C VAL A 117 13.37 -4.11 -11.40
N ALA A 118 14.12 -3.49 -10.49
CA ALA A 118 15.18 -2.56 -10.86
C ALA A 118 16.28 -3.25 -11.69
N ASP A 119 16.78 -4.40 -11.23
CA ASP A 119 17.80 -5.18 -11.94
C ASP A 119 17.31 -5.63 -13.33
N GLN A 120 16.03 -6.00 -13.44
CA GLN A 120 15.41 -6.34 -14.73
C GLN A 120 15.37 -5.13 -15.68
N LEU A 121 15.06 -3.93 -15.18
CA LEU A 121 15.07 -2.72 -15.99
C LEU A 121 16.49 -2.37 -16.46
N GLU A 122 17.49 -2.53 -15.58
CA GLU A 122 18.91 -2.35 -15.95
C GLU A 122 19.36 -3.36 -17.01
N SER A 123 18.97 -4.63 -16.87
CA SER A 123 19.27 -5.67 -17.87
C SER A 123 18.63 -5.40 -19.24
N LYS A 124 17.55 -4.59 -19.27
CA LYS A 124 16.89 -4.12 -20.49
C LYS A 124 17.55 -2.86 -21.08
N GLY A 125 18.68 -2.41 -20.53
CA GLY A 125 19.50 -1.32 -21.06
C GLY A 125 19.23 0.05 -20.45
N LEU A 126 18.47 0.14 -19.36
CA LEU A 126 18.32 1.40 -18.61
C LEU A 126 19.53 1.62 -17.70
N ASP A 127 19.97 2.86 -17.56
CA ASP A 127 20.95 3.20 -16.53
C ASP A 127 20.36 3.03 -15.12
N THR A 128 21.24 2.85 -14.13
CA THR A 128 20.86 2.58 -12.74
C THR A 128 19.92 3.63 -12.14
N LEU A 129 20.11 4.92 -12.47
CA LEU A 129 19.25 5.98 -11.94
C LEU A 129 17.86 5.87 -12.56
N THR A 130 17.78 5.76 -13.89
CA THR A 130 16.50 5.64 -14.60
C THR A 130 15.74 4.38 -14.17
N ALA A 131 16.40 3.23 -14.08
CA ALA A 131 15.80 1.97 -13.63
C ALA A 131 15.17 2.11 -12.23
N ARG A 132 15.88 2.73 -11.29
CA ARG A 132 15.35 3.02 -9.93
C ARG A 132 14.14 3.94 -9.96
N THR A 133 14.16 5.00 -10.76
CA THR A 133 13.00 5.92 -10.85
C THR A 133 11.77 5.27 -11.49
N GLN A 134 11.95 4.30 -12.40
CA GLN A 134 10.85 3.63 -13.08
C GLN A 134 10.33 2.40 -12.31
N THR A 135 11.08 1.90 -11.34
CA THR A 135 10.75 0.68 -10.57
C THR A 135 9.33 0.73 -9.98
N VAL A 136 8.88 1.89 -9.51
CA VAL A 136 7.53 2.07 -8.93
C VAL A 136 6.43 1.74 -9.93
N ALA A 137 6.59 2.14 -11.20
CA ALA A 137 5.58 1.94 -12.25
C ALA A 137 5.35 0.45 -12.57
N PHE A 138 6.40 -0.37 -12.42
CA PHE A 138 6.38 -1.81 -12.71
C PHE A 138 6.24 -2.69 -11.47
N SER A 139 6.23 -2.11 -10.28
CA SER A 139 6.15 -2.85 -9.01
C SER A 139 4.73 -2.96 -8.48
N PRO A 140 4.44 -3.91 -7.57
CA PRO A 140 3.15 -3.99 -6.89
C PRO A 140 2.85 -2.72 -6.08
N PRO A 141 1.55 -2.39 -5.87
CA PRO A 141 1.17 -1.21 -5.11
C PRO A 141 1.61 -1.31 -3.64
N LEU A 142 1.81 -0.15 -3.01
CA LEU A 142 1.87 -0.06 -1.54
C LEU A 142 0.52 -0.50 -0.98
N LEU A 143 0.48 -1.49 -0.09
CA LEU A 143 -0.73 -1.90 0.62
C LEU A 143 -1.03 -1.01 1.81
N TYR A 144 -0.02 -0.34 2.36
CA TYR A 144 -0.17 0.71 3.38
C TYR A 144 1.03 1.65 3.31
N ASN A 145 0.78 2.95 3.21
CA ASN A 145 1.79 4.01 3.34
C ASN A 145 1.75 4.57 4.77
N ALA A 146 2.85 4.41 5.51
CA ALA A 146 2.94 4.84 6.92
C ALA A 146 2.89 6.36 7.08
N ASP A 147 3.54 7.11 6.19
CA ASP A 147 3.65 8.57 6.25
C ASP A 147 2.30 9.22 5.94
N ALA A 148 1.65 8.77 4.87
CA ALA A 148 0.34 9.27 4.46
C ALA A 148 -0.83 8.66 5.26
N LYS A 149 -0.56 7.62 6.07
CA LYS A 149 -1.56 6.87 6.87
C LYS A 149 -2.75 6.41 6.03
N ILE A 150 -2.45 5.84 4.86
CA ILE A 150 -3.45 5.41 3.89
C ILE A 150 -3.00 4.14 3.19
N GLY A 151 -3.90 3.17 3.10
CA GLY A 151 -3.65 1.86 2.50
C GLY A 151 -4.72 1.36 1.54
N GLU A 152 -4.68 0.05 1.31
CA GLU A 152 -5.60 -0.66 0.44
C GLU A 152 -7.05 -0.56 0.89
N GLY A 153 -7.31 -0.54 2.20
CA GLY A 153 -8.65 -0.38 2.76
C GLY A 153 -9.24 0.97 2.39
N ALA A 154 -8.50 2.06 2.48
CA ALA A 154 -8.98 3.35 2.01
C ALA A 154 -9.19 3.35 0.49
N ARG A 155 -8.29 2.69 -0.26
CA ARG A 155 -8.19 2.79 -1.71
C ARG A 155 -9.32 2.15 -2.49
N VAL A 156 -9.57 0.86 -2.26
CA VAL A 156 -10.45 0.07 -3.12
C VAL A 156 -11.76 -0.25 -2.45
N GLN A 157 -12.80 -0.59 -3.21
CA GLN A 157 -14.05 -1.11 -2.66
C GLN A 157 -13.83 -2.52 -2.08
N THR A 158 -14.55 -2.87 -1.01
CA THR A 158 -14.39 -4.15 -0.31
C THR A 158 -14.74 -5.35 -1.18
N ASP A 159 -15.84 -5.27 -1.94
CA ASP A 159 -16.31 -6.31 -2.86
C ASP A 159 -15.33 -6.52 -4.02
N TRP A 160 -14.77 -5.43 -4.55
CA TRP A 160 -13.71 -5.50 -5.54
C TRP A 160 -12.45 -6.17 -4.99
N LEU A 161 -12.02 -5.80 -3.77
CA LEU A 161 -10.83 -6.40 -3.16
C LEU A 161 -11.01 -7.89 -2.90
N HIS A 162 -12.18 -8.28 -2.39
CA HIS A 162 -12.54 -9.69 -2.21
C HIS A 162 -12.43 -10.45 -3.54
N SER A 163 -13.08 -9.94 -4.59
CA SER A 163 -13.08 -10.56 -5.92
C SER A 163 -11.66 -10.66 -6.51
N PHE A 164 -10.85 -9.60 -6.36
CA PHE A 164 -9.48 -9.55 -6.88
C PHE A 164 -8.54 -10.50 -6.14
N LEU A 165 -8.69 -10.67 -4.82
CA LEU A 165 -7.90 -11.63 -4.05
C LEU A 165 -8.30 -13.07 -4.35
N SER A 166 -9.58 -13.32 -4.66
CA SER A 166 -10.06 -14.63 -5.12
C SER A 166 -9.52 -14.98 -6.51
N ASP A 167 -9.55 -14.04 -7.45
CA ASP A 167 -9.01 -14.20 -8.80
C ASP A 167 -8.31 -12.92 -9.30
N PRO A 168 -6.97 -12.83 -9.17
CA PRO A 168 -6.20 -11.69 -9.66
C PRO A 168 -5.87 -11.78 -11.17
N SER A 169 -6.51 -12.68 -11.94
CA SER A 169 -6.25 -12.86 -13.38
C SER A 169 -6.59 -11.61 -14.21
N HIS A 170 -7.55 -10.79 -13.74
CA HIS A 170 -7.90 -9.54 -14.39
C HIS A 170 -6.80 -8.47 -14.17
N LYS A 171 -6.02 -8.21 -15.22
CA LYS A 171 -4.89 -7.27 -15.17
C LYS A 171 -5.34 -5.81 -15.07
N ILE A 172 -5.02 -5.16 -13.95
CA ILE A 172 -5.15 -3.70 -13.77
C ILE A 172 -4.17 -2.92 -14.66
N ARG A 173 -2.98 -3.48 -14.88
CA ARG A 173 -1.91 -2.93 -15.74
C ARG A 173 -1.50 -3.99 -16.76
N PRO A 174 -2.17 -4.08 -17.92
CA PRO A 174 -1.90 -5.11 -18.93
C PRO A 174 -0.45 -5.18 -19.42
N TRP A 175 0.27 -4.04 -19.40
CA TRP A 175 1.67 -3.89 -19.82
C TRP A 175 2.71 -4.29 -18.77
N VAL A 176 2.29 -4.70 -17.56
CA VAL A 176 3.21 -5.18 -16.52
C VAL A 176 3.27 -6.70 -16.56
N ASP A 177 4.48 -7.25 -16.63
CA ASP A 177 4.73 -8.69 -16.67
C ASP A 177 4.56 -9.36 -15.30
N LEU A 178 4.95 -8.67 -14.23
CA LEU A 178 4.85 -9.16 -12.86
C LEU A 178 3.38 -9.43 -12.48
N ARG A 179 3.12 -10.62 -11.95
CA ARG A 179 1.77 -11.07 -11.57
C ARG A 179 1.64 -11.29 -10.08
N MET A 180 0.44 -11.03 -9.56
CA MET A 180 0.07 -11.44 -8.21
C MET A 180 -0.22 -12.95 -8.21
N PRO A 181 0.36 -13.74 -7.29
CA PRO A 181 0.04 -15.17 -7.18
C PRO A 181 -1.41 -15.42 -6.77
N THR A 182 -1.95 -16.56 -7.18
CA THR A 182 -3.18 -17.13 -6.61
C THR A 182 -2.85 -17.89 -5.33
N PHE A 183 -3.63 -17.69 -4.27
CA PHE A 183 -3.41 -18.32 -2.97
C PHE A 183 -4.51 -19.29 -2.55
N GLU A 184 -5.52 -19.48 -3.42
CA GLU A 184 -6.70 -20.32 -3.16
C GLU A 184 -7.35 -20.01 -1.80
N PHE A 185 -7.53 -18.71 -1.52
CA PHE A 185 -8.11 -18.27 -0.26
C PHE A 185 -9.51 -18.84 -0.08
N SER A 186 -9.78 -19.33 1.13
CA SER A 186 -11.15 -19.60 1.57
C SER A 186 -11.94 -18.29 1.73
N GLU A 187 -13.26 -18.38 1.70
CA GLU A 187 -14.14 -17.24 1.97
C GLU A 187 -13.88 -16.60 3.35
N GLU A 188 -13.51 -17.40 4.35
CA GLU A 188 -13.14 -16.87 5.66
C GLU A 188 -11.84 -16.04 5.58
N GLU A 189 -10.81 -16.52 4.88
CA GLU A 189 -9.56 -15.77 4.68
C GLU A 189 -9.79 -14.49 3.89
N LEU A 190 -10.61 -14.52 2.84
CA LEU A 190 -10.97 -13.32 2.07
C LEU A 190 -11.68 -12.28 2.94
N ASN A 191 -12.62 -12.72 3.78
CA ASN A 191 -13.30 -11.84 4.74
C ASN A 191 -12.33 -11.27 5.80
N VAL A 192 -11.39 -12.08 6.28
CA VAL A 192 -10.35 -11.61 7.21
C VAL A 192 -9.46 -10.57 6.54
N LEU A 193 -8.98 -10.81 5.32
CA LEU A 193 -8.09 -9.88 4.60
C LEU A 193 -8.79 -8.57 4.24
N THR A 194 -10.00 -8.63 3.71
CA THR A 194 -10.75 -7.42 3.34
C THR A 194 -11.10 -6.57 4.57
N ARG A 195 -11.50 -7.21 5.68
CA ARG A 195 -11.75 -6.50 6.94
C ARG A 195 -10.47 -6.00 7.60
N TYR A 196 -9.38 -6.74 7.51
CA TYR A 196 -8.05 -6.32 7.96
C TYR A 196 -7.64 -4.98 7.33
N PHE A 197 -7.70 -4.88 6.00
CA PHE A 197 -7.35 -3.63 5.31
C PHE A 197 -8.31 -2.50 5.66
N ALA A 198 -9.62 -2.77 5.73
CA ALA A 198 -10.60 -1.77 6.14
C ALA A 198 -10.35 -1.24 7.57
N ALA A 199 -10.03 -2.14 8.51
CA ALA A 199 -9.74 -1.80 9.90
C ALA A 199 -8.42 -1.02 10.04
N MET A 200 -7.38 -1.39 9.27
CA MET A 200 -6.12 -0.63 9.26
C MET A 200 -6.33 0.82 8.85
N ASP A 201 -7.18 1.05 7.84
CA ASP A 201 -7.49 2.38 7.31
C ASP A 201 -8.67 3.06 8.01
N LYS A 202 -9.28 2.41 9.01
CA LYS A 202 -10.44 2.90 9.79
C LYS A 202 -11.61 3.33 8.90
N VAL A 203 -11.86 2.59 7.82
CA VAL A 203 -12.95 2.85 6.88
C VAL A 203 -14.14 1.93 7.12
N ALA A 204 -15.31 2.36 6.62
CA ALA A 204 -16.53 1.57 6.68
C ALA A 204 -16.37 0.22 5.95
N TYR A 205 -16.90 -0.82 6.60
CA TYR A 205 -16.94 -2.19 6.11
C TYR A 205 -18.35 -2.79 6.31
N PRO A 206 -18.88 -3.59 5.36
CA PRO A 206 -18.26 -3.94 4.08
C PRO A 206 -18.48 -2.86 3.00
N TYR A 207 -19.45 -1.97 3.15
CA TYR A 207 -19.82 -1.01 2.11
C TYR A 207 -19.29 0.40 2.38
N ALA A 208 -18.79 1.05 1.33
CA ALA A 208 -18.46 2.47 1.37
C ALA A 208 -19.61 3.31 0.80
N PRO A 209 -19.87 4.50 1.37
CA PRO A 209 -20.85 5.42 0.80
C PRO A 209 -20.40 5.87 -0.59
N ARG A 210 -21.36 5.96 -1.52
CA ARG A 210 -21.15 6.57 -2.83
C ARG A 210 -21.59 8.03 -2.78
N PRO A 211 -20.83 8.96 -3.39
CA PRO A 211 -21.26 10.34 -3.47
C PRO A 211 -22.57 10.42 -4.25
N GLN A 212 -23.46 11.31 -3.82
CA GLN A 212 -24.66 11.61 -4.59
C GLN A 212 -24.25 12.35 -5.88
N PRO A 213 -24.76 11.94 -7.04
CA PRO A 213 -24.39 12.57 -8.31
C PRO A 213 -24.97 13.99 -8.38
N ASP A 214 -24.09 14.97 -8.56
CA ASP A 214 -24.46 16.34 -8.90
C ASP A 214 -24.13 16.57 -10.39
N PRO A 215 -25.14 16.77 -11.27
CA PRO A 215 -24.93 16.98 -12.70
C PRO A 215 -23.99 18.16 -13.02
N ALA A 216 -24.00 19.23 -12.23
CA ALA A 216 -23.14 20.39 -12.45
C ALA A 216 -21.67 20.05 -12.12
N MET A 217 -21.44 19.31 -11.04
CA MET A 217 -20.11 18.85 -10.64
C MET A 217 -19.57 17.80 -11.62
N ILE A 218 -20.42 16.89 -12.11
CA ILE A 218 -20.04 15.92 -13.15
C ILE A 218 -19.64 16.64 -14.45
N ALA A 219 -20.38 17.67 -14.85
CA ALA A 219 -20.05 18.45 -16.04
C ALA A 219 -18.72 19.20 -15.89
N ALA A 220 -18.49 19.85 -14.74
CA ALA A 220 -17.22 20.50 -14.43
C ALA A 220 -16.04 19.49 -14.37
N GLY A 221 -16.27 18.31 -13.79
CA GLY A 221 -15.29 17.24 -13.72
C GLY A 221 -14.90 16.70 -15.09
N ARG A 222 -15.88 16.57 -16.00
CA ARG A 222 -15.63 16.19 -17.40
C ARG A 222 -14.78 17.24 -18.13
N ASP A 223 -15.05 18.53 -17.91
CA ASP A 223 -14.25 19.62 -18.49
C ASP A 223 -12.79 19.55 -18.00
N LEU A 224 -12.59 19.48 -16.68
CA LEU A 224 -11.27 19.35 -16.07
C LEU A 224 -10.52 18.09 -16.54
N PHE A 225 -11.22 16.95 -16.67
CA PHE A 225 -10.63 15.71 -17.18
C PHE A 225 -10.04 15.88 -18.58
N GLY A 226 -10.73 16.62 -19.46
CA GLY A 226 -10.23 16.93 -20.80
C GLY A 226 -9.05 17.89 -20.78
N ARG A 227 -9.15 18.95 -19.97
CA ARG A 227 -8.11 20.00 -19.85
C ARG A 227 -6.80 19.47 -19.29
N TRP A 228 -6.86 18.66 -18.23
CA TRP A 228 -5.71 17.95 -17.66
C TRP A 228 -5.22 16.78 -18.52
N GLN A 229 -5.91 16.49 -19.63
CA GLN A 229 -5.55 15.46 -20.60
C GLN A 229 -5.35 14.08 -19.97
N CYS A 230 -6.23 13.68 -19.04
CA CYS A 230 -6.08 12.43 -18.28
C CYS A 230 -5.89 11.19 -19.17
N VAL A 231 -6.50 11.19 -20.36
CA VAL A 231 -6.41 10.12 -21.39
C VAL A 231 -5.02 9.97 -22.01
N LYS A 232 -4.10 10.93 -21.84
CA LYS A 232 -2.73 10.80 -22.33
C LYS A 232 -1.96 9.71 -21.59
N CYS A 233 -2.26 9.48 -20.33
CA CYS A 233 -1.60 8.47 -19.50
C CYS A 233 -2.54 7.34 -19.11
N HIS A 234 -3.82 7.61 -18.90
CA HIS A 234 -4.76 6.58 -18.46
C HIS A 234 -5.38 5.81 -19.62
N VAL A 235 -5.49 4.50 -19.45
CA VAL A 235 -6.42 3.69 -20.25
C VAL A 235 -7.85 4.18 -19.99
N VAL A 236 -8.66 4.23 -21.04
CA VAL A 236 -10.08 4.51 -20.90
C VAL A 236 -10.86 3.51 -21.74
N ALA A 237 -11.70 2.72 -21.10
CA ALA A 237 -12.55 1.73 -21.74
C ALA A 237 -11.73 0.77 -22.62
N GLY A 238 -10.62 0.26 -22.08
CA GLY A 238 -9.73 -0.69 -22.72
C GLY A 238 -8.76 -0.12 -23.77
N LYS A 239 -8.84 1.19 -24.09
CA LYS A 239 -7.92 1.81 -25.07
C LYS A 239 -6.62 2.25 -24.41
N LEU A 240 -5.50 1.64 -24.81
CA LEU A 240 -4.18 2.00 -24.32
C LEU A 240 -3.77 3.41 -24.80
N PRO A 241 -3.12 4.21 -23.94
CA PRO A 241 -2.52 5.48 -24.36
C PRO A 241 -1.31 5.25 -25.26
N ASN A 242 -1.02 6.21 -26.14
CA ASN A 242 0.22 6.23 -26.92
C ASN A 242 1.38 6.82 -26.10
N GLN A 243 1.82 6.06 -25.09
CA GLN A 243 2.92 6.41 -24.18
C GLN A 243 3.81 5.17 -23.96
N PRO A 244 5.06 5.32 -23.53
CA PRO A 244 5.85 4.16 -23.11
C PRO A 244 5.28 3.58 -21.80
N PRO A 245 5.43 2.26 -21.54
CA PRO A 245 4.77 1.54 -20.44
C PRO A 245 4.95 2.17 -19.04
N GLU A 246 6.11 2.77 -18.75
CA GLU A 246 6.43 3.44 -17.49
C GLU A 246 5.59 4.69 -17.22
N ASN A 247 5.02 5.29 -18.27
CA ASN A 247 4.16 6.48 -18.21
C ASN A 247 2.67 6.13 -18.38
N MET A 248 2.34 4.85 -18.60
CA MET A 248 0.95 4.39 -18.69
C MET A 248 0.33 4.24 -17.29
N ALA A 249 -0.98 4.48 -17.20
CA ALA A 249 -1.76 4.45 -15.97
C ALA A 249 -3.05 3.62 -16.12
N PRO A 250 -3.58 3.04 -15.03
CA PRO A 250 -4.68 2.08 -15.07
C PRO A 250 -5.97 2.60 -15.72
N ASP A 251 -6.83 1.67 -16.14
CA ASP A 251 -8.12 1.97 -16.78
C ASP A 251 -9.10 2.69 -15.83
N LEU A 252 -9.45 3.91 -16.20
CA LEU A 252 -10.37 4.75 -15.43
C LEU A 252 -11.83 4.31 -15.54
N ALA A 253 -12.19 3.48 -16.54
CA ALA A 253 -13.53 2.90 -16.63
C ALA A 253 -13.85 1.92 -15.49
N ASN A 254 -12.82 1.46 -14.76
CA ASN A 254 -12.99 0.59 -13.60
C ASN A 254 -13.12 1.37 -12.29
N VAL A 255 -12.98 2.71 -12.29
CA VAL A 255 -13.00 3.51 -11.06
C VAL A 255 -14.24 3.25 -10.20
N PRO A 256 -15.49 3.26 -10.71
CA PRO A 256 -16.65 3.13 -9.83
C PRO A 256 -16.81 1.74 -9.20
N ARG A 257 -16.23 0.71 -9.84
CA ARG A 257 -16.20 -0.65 -9.31
C ARG A 257 -15.03 -0.87 -8.36
N ARG A 258 -13.88 -0.26 -8.67
CA ARG A 258 -12.62 -0.54 -7.97
C ARG A 258 -12.34 0.40 -6.82
N LEU A 259 -12.51 1.71 -6.98
CA LEU A 259 -12.00 2.71 -6.05
C LEU A 259 -13.11 3.29 -5.17
N ARG A 260 -12.72 3.69 -3.95
CA ARG A 260 -13.57 4.48 -3.05
C ARG A 260 -13.45 5.96 -3.42
N ALA A 261 -14.58 6.67 -3.50
CA ALA A 261 -14.60 8.10 -3.81
C ALA A 261 -13.79 8.93 -2.79
N GLU A 262 -13.89 8.55 -1.51
CA GLU A 262 -13.11 9.16 -0.42
C GLU A 262 -11.60 9.10 -0.64
N TRP A 263 -11.09 8.06 -1.30
CA TRP A 263 -9.66 7.92 -1.58
C TRP A 263 -9.21 8.70 -2.81
N LEU A 264 -10.09 8.90 -3.80
CA LEU A 264 -9.77 9.71 -4.98
C LEU A 264 -9.40 11.14 -4.60
N ARG A 265 -10.00 11.70 -3.54
CA ARG A 265 -9.74 13.07 -3.10
C ARG A 265 -8.30 13.33 -2.66
N PRO A 266 -7.74 12.63 -1.66
CA PRO A 266 -6.35 12.80 -1.28
C PRO A 266 -5.39 12.35 -2.39
N TRP A 267 -5.77 11.35 -3.20
CA TRP A 267 -4.98 10.93 -4.36
C TRP A 267 -4.84 12.02 -5.43
N LEU A 268 -5.94 12.69 -5.80
CA LEU A 268 -5.91 13.78 -6.77
C LEU A 268 -5.26 15.04 -6.22
N SER A 269 -5.29 15.26 -4.90
CA SER A 269 -4.64 16.40 -4.25
C SER A 269 -3.12 16.29 -4.31
N ASP A 270 -2.56 15.13 -3.95
CA ASP A 270 -1.12 14.91 -3.96
C ASP A 270 -0.78 13.41 -4.13
N PRO A 271 -0.72 12.92 -5.38
CA PRO A 271 -0.40 11.52 -5.65
C PRO A 271 0.98 11.10 -5.08
N GLY A 272 1.94 12.02 -5.09
CA GLY A 272 3.33 11.77 -4.66
C GLY A 272 3.44 11.50 -3.16
N LYS A 273 2.59 12.12 -2.34
CA LYS A 273 2.50 11.79 -0.90
C LYS A 273 1.97 10.39 -0.64
N ILE A 274 1.01 9.92 -1.43
CA ILE A 274 0.43 8.57 -1.27
C ILE A 274 1.34 7.50 -1.88
N GLN A 275 1.90 7.77 -3.06
CA GLN A 275 2.81 6.87 -3.76
C GLN A 275 4.06 7.65 -4.18
N PRO A 276 5.11 7.66 -3.34
CA PRO A 276 6.39 8.21 -3.73
C PRO A 276 6.90 7.57 -5.03
N GLY A 277 7.39 8.39 -5.95
CA GLY A 277 7.85 7.97 -7.27
C GLY A 277 6.75 7.71 -8.30
N THR A 278 5.48 8.02 -8.01
CA THR A 278 4.41 7.97 -9.02
C THR A 278 4.65 9.00 -10.14
N ARG A 279 4.24 8.65 -11.36
CA ARG A 279 4.24 9.55 -12.52
C ARG A 279 2.98 10.41 -12.61
N MET A 280 1.99 10.17 -11.76
CA MET A 280 0.78 10.98 -11.75
C MET A 280 1.09 12.37 -11.16
N PRO A 281 0.86 13.46 -11.91
CA PRO A 281 1.16 14.82 -11.46
C PRO A 281 0.15 15.33 -10.42
N ALA A 282 0.60 16.27 -9.59
CA ALA A 282 -0.27 17.06 -8.72
C ALA A 282 -0.92 18.21 -9.53
N ASN A 283 -2.01 17.90 -10.22
CA ASN A 283 -2.67 18.85 -11.13
C ASN A 283 -3.46 19.96 -10.41
N PHE A 284 -3.85 19.74 -9.15
CA PHE A 284 -4.73 20.65 -8.42
C PHE A 284 -3.92 21.35 -7.33
N PRO A 285 -3.35 22.55 -7.57
CA PRO A 285 -2.63 23.29 -6.53
C PRO A 285 -3.58 23.77 -5.43
N LYS A 286 -3.02 24.00 -4.24
CA LYS A 286 -3.79 24.54 -3.10
C LYS A 286 -4.12 26.02 -3.29
N ASP A 287 -3.18 26.77 -3.86
CA ASP A 287 -3.38 28.17 -4.20
C ASP A 287 -4.13 28.27 -5.53
N ALA A 288 -5.28 28.93 -5.51
CA ALA A 288 -6.08 29.18 -6.70
C ALA A 288 -5.33 30.06 -7.73
N ALA A 289 -4.39 30.90 -7.29
CA ALA A 289 -3.57 31.72 -8.18
C ALA A 289 -2.58 30.88 -9.01
N GLU A 290 -2.18 29.70 -8.52
CA GLU A 290 -1.33 28.75 -9.23
C GLU A 290 -2.14 27.78 -10.12
N ASN A 291 -3.47 27.82 -10.03
CA ASN A 291 -4.34 26.92 -10.78
C ASN A 291 -4.35 27.29 -12.27
N ALA A 292 -4.15 26.30 -13.14
CA ALA A 292 -4.17 26.52 -14.58
C ALA A 292 -5.59 26.79 -15.14
N TYR A 293 -6.64 26.46 -14.38
CA TYR A 293 -8.04 26.59 -14.78
C TYR A 293 -8.90 27.26 -13.67
N PRO A 294 -8.57 28.49 -13.25
CA PRO A 294 -9.28 29.18 -12.17
C PRO A 294 -10.73 29.53 -12.55
N GLU A 295 -11.06 29.57 -13.84
CA GLU A 295 -12.43 29.79 -14.33
C GLU A 295 -13.38 28.61 -14.01
N VAL A 296 -12.84 27.42 -13.75
CA VAL A 296 -13.65 26.25 -13.37
C VAL A 296 -13.75 26.19 -11.85
N LEU A 297 -14.95 26.43 -11.31
CA LEU A 297 -15.24 26.41 -9.86
C LEU A 297 -14.38 27.38 -9.04
N GLY A 298 -13.89 28.46 -9.65
CA GLY A 298 -13.08 29.49 -9.00
C GLY A 298 -11.65 29.05 -8.67
N GLY A 299 -11.16 27.96 -9.27
CA GLY A 299 -9.83 27.41 -8.98
C GLY A 299 -9.74 26.72 -7.62
N ASP A 300 -10.86 26.57 -6.91
CA ASP A 300 -10.89 25.92 -5.60
C ASP A 300 -10.50 24.44 -5.72
N GLN A 301 -9.40 24.08 -5.06
CA GLN A 301 -8.82 22.74 -5.13
C GLN A 301 -9.84 21.66 -4.74
N ALA A 302 -10.54 21.84 -3.63
CA ALA A 302 -11.43 20.83 -3.08
C ALA A 302 -12.64 20.61 -3.99
N ARG A 303 -13.21 21.68 -4.53
CA ARG A 303 -14.34 21.62 -5.47
C ARG A 303 -13.94 21.04 -6.81
N GLN A 304 -12.77 21.39 -7.36
CA GLN A 304 -12.29 20.80 -8.60
C GLN A 304 -11.99 19.31 -8.46
N ILE A 305 -11.36 18.90 -7.34
CA ILE A 305 -11.12 17.50 -7.02
C ILE A 305 -12.44 16.74 -6.85
N GLU A 306 -13.42 17.31 -6.16
CA GLU A 306 -14.75 16.70 -6.01
C GLU A 306 -15.45 16.54 -7.36
N ALA A 307 -15.38 17.55 -8.23
CA ALA A 307 -15.97 17.50 -9.57
C ALA A 307 -15.37 16.35 -10.40
N VAL A 308 -14.03 16.26 -10.44
CA VAL A 308 -13.34 15.16 -11.12
C VAL A 308 -13.66 13.82 -10.47
N THR A 309 -13.72 13.75 -9.14
CA THR A 309 -14.12 12.53 -8.41
C THR A 309 -15.50 12.06 -8.84
N GLN A 310 -16.50 12.94 -8.86
CA GLN A 310 -17.85 12.58 -9.30
C GLN A 310 -17.87 12.13 -10.76
N TYR A 311 -17.18 12.83 -11.66
CA TYR A 311 -17.08 12.42 -13.06
C TYR A 311 -16.43 11.03 -13.20
N LEU A 312 -15.32 10.76 -12.51
CA LEU A 312 -14.67 9.45 -12.51
C LEU A 312 -15.60 8.34 -11.98
N MET A 313 -16.44 8.66 -10.99
CA MET A 313 -17.45 7.74 -10.44
C MET A 313 -18.62 7.46 -11.41
N THR A 314 -18.71 8.17 -12.54
CA THR A 314 -19.67 7.87 -13.62
C THR A 314 -19.08 6.99 -14.75
N LEU A 315 -17.77 6.80 -14.80
CA LEU A 315 -17.12 6.08 -15.90
C LEU A 315 -17.42 4.58 -15.84
N GLY A 316 -17.92 3.99 -16.93
CA GLY A 316 -18.22 2.56 -17.00
C GLY A 316 -17.53 1.86 -18.16
N PRO A 317 -17.43 0.52 -18.13
CA PRO A 317 -17.00 -0.27 -19.28
C PRO A 317 -17.91 0.06 -20.48
N GLY A 318 -17.37 0.69 -21.51
CA GLY A 318 -18.11 1.10 -22.72
C GLY A 318 -18.64 2.55 -22.73
N ALA A 319 -18.51 3.30 -21.64
CA ALA A 319 -18.73 4.75 -21.68
C ALA A 319 -17.50 5.39 -22.34
N ALA A 320 -17.63 5.84 -23.59
CA ALA A 320 -16.57 6.61 -24.23
C ALA A 320 -16.24 7.83 -23.35
N ALA A 321 -14.96 8.06 -23.03
CA ALA A 321 -14.51 9.39 -22.64
C ALA A 321 -14.81 10.31 -23.80
N SER A 322 -15.99 10.93 -23.73
CA SER A 322 -16.51 11.77 -24.78
C SER A 322 -15.63 13.03 -24.76
N PRO A 323 -14.90 13.34 -25.85
CA PRO A 323 -13.89 14.38 -25.84
C PRO A 323 -14.50 15.69 -25.33
N ALA A 324 -13.71 16.45 -24.57
CA ALA A 324 -14.12 17.79 -24.16
C ALA A 324 -14.48 18.60 -25.42
N PRO A 325 -15.50 19.47 -25.37
CA PRO A 325 -15.73 20.41 -26.44
C PRO A 325 -14.45 21.24 -26.65
N PRO A 326 -14.09 21.57 -27.91
CA PRO A 326 -12.92 22.42 -28.16
C PRO A 326 -13.08 23.72 -27.37
N ALA A 327 -11.98 24.17 -26.75
CA ALA A 327 -11.92 25.47 -26.10
C ALA A 327 -12.52 26.50 -27.05
N ARG A 328 -13.58 27.21 -26.63
CA ARG A 328 -14.15 28.29 -27.42
C ARG A 328 -13.03 29.27 -27.72
N ALA A 329 -12.64 29.35 -28.99
CA ALA A 329 -11.81 30.44 -29.48
C ALA A 329 -12.52 31.73 -29.08
N THR A 330 -11.83 32.56 -28.30
CA THR A 330 -12.22 33.95 -28.08
C THR A 330 -12.31 34.61 -29.44
N THR A 331 -13.53 34.76 -29.96
CA THR A 331 -13.79 35.62 -31.11
C THR A 331 -13.46 37.04 -30.68
N ALA A 332 -12.30 37.53 -31.10
CA ALA A 332 -11.98 38.94 -31.11
C ALA A 332 -13.14 39.70 -31.78
N GLY A 333 -13.61 40.75 -31.12
CA GLY A 333 -14.74 41.55 -31.57
C GLY A 333 -14.54 42.06 -32.99
N GLN A 334 -15.48 41.73 -33.87
CA GLN A 334 -15.71 42.51 -35.08
C GLN A 334 -16.33 43.83 -34.64
N ALA A 335 -15.51 44.89 -34.63
CA ALA A 335 -16.00 46.25 -34.61
C ALA A 335 -16.69 46.52 -35.96
N ALA A 336 -18.01 46.60 -35.93
CA ALA A 336 -18.80 47.17 -37.01
C ALA A 336 -18.44 48.66 -37.16
N SER A 337 -17.88 49.03 -38.30
CA SER A 337 -17.89 50.42 -38.78
C SER A 337 -18.72 50.47 -40.06
N GLY A 338 -20.02 50.68 -39.87
CA GLY A 338 -20.91 51.13 -40.94
C GLY A 338 -20.82 52.64 -41.06
N GLY A 339 -20.40 53.11 -42.23
CA GLY A 339 -20.47 54.52 -42.63
C GLY A 339 -20.71 54.60 -44.14
N PRO A 340 -21.77 55.29 -44.62
CA PRO A 340 -22.13 55.30 -46.03
C PRO A 340 -21.46 56.44 -46.78
N SER A 341 -21.05 56.18 -48.02
CA SER A 341 -20.74 57.11 -49.11
C SER A 341 -20.48 56.25 -50.35
N ARG A 342 -20.92 56.55 -51.57
CA ARG A 342 -21.79 57.57 -52.14
C ARG A 342 -22.23 57.04 -53.51
#